data_AF-A0A831PTM7-F1
#
_entry.id   AF-A0A831PTM7-F1
#
_cell.length_a   1.000
_cell.length_b   1.000
_cell.length_c   1.000
_cell.angle_alpha   90.00
_cell.angle_beta   90.00
_cell.angle_gamma   90.00
#
_symmetry.space_group_name_H-M   'P 1'
#
loop_
_entity.id
_entity.type
_entity.pdbx_description
1 polymer ?
#
loop_
_entity_poly.entity_id
_entity_poly.type
_entity_poly.pdbx_seq_one_letter_code
_entity_poly.pdbx_strand_id
1 'polypeptide(L)'
;LYPYLPEYIDLLNERGYTTFLVSNGTMPDMIRRCRPYQTYISLDAPDRETYLALCNPQEDYWDRIHESLSLLAARRSAVRTTLVKGKNDFDPAGYAAMYEASGATFIEVKGYMYLGNSRKRLSRDAMPEHEEVRRFAEAIAGHCSYRITDESPISRVVLMEREV
;
A
#
# COMPACT_ATOMS: atom_id res chain seq x y z
N LEU A 1 -5.60 16.41 8.81
CA LEU A 1 -5.25 16.26 7.37
C LEU A 1 -4.93 17.64 6.80
N TYR A 2 -3.97 17.76 5.88
CA TYR A 2 -3.52 19.06 5.36
C TYR A 2 -4.36 19.49 4.14
N PRO A 3 -5.12 20.61 4.20
CA PRO A 3 -6.06 20.98 3.14
C PRO A 3 -5.39 21.54 1.87
N TYR A 4 -4.18 22.11 2.01
CA TYR A 4 -3.42 22.71 0.90
C TYR A 4 -2.40 21.74 0.28
N LEU A 5 -2.64 20.44 0.43
CA LEU A 5 -1.73 19.40 -0.07
C LEU A 5 -1.54 19.45 -1.59
N PRO A 6 -2.59 19.65 -2.42
CA PRO A 6 -2.42 19.79 -3.86
C PRO A 6 -1.51 20.96 -4.23
N GLU A 7 -1.78 22.15 -3.67
CA GLU A 7 -1.04 23.37 -3.92
C GLU A 7 0.43 23.25 -3.49
N TYR A 8 0.69 22.52 -2.40
CA TYR A 8 2.05 22.24 -1.94
C TYR A 8 2.80 21.27 -2.87
N ILE A 9 2.14 20.21 -3.36
CA ILE A 9 2.74 19.29 -4.33
C ILE A 9 3.05 20.03 -5.64
N ASP A 10 2.13 20.88 -6.11
CA ASP A 10 2.32 21.67 -7.32
C ASP A 10 3.52 22.61 -7.19
N LEU A 11 3.66 23.31 -6.06
CA LEU A 11 4.82 24.16 -5.77
C LEU A 11 6.15 23.38 -5.77
N LEU A 12 6.17 22.15 -5.24
CA LEU A 12 7.36 21.31 -5.25
C LEU A 12 7.72 20.86 -6.67
N ASN A 13 6.71 20.47 -7.46
CA ASN A 13 6.89 20.09 -8.86
C ASN A 13 7.42 21.26 -9.70
N GLU A 14 6.88 22.47 -9.52
CA GLU A 14 7.33 23.70 -10.19
C GLU A 14 8.80 24.03 -9.93
N ARG A 15 9.29 23.66 -8.74
CA ARG A 15 10.70 23.84 -8.35
C ARG A 15 11.62 22.69 -8.81
N GLY A 16 11.09 21.72 -9.55
CA GLY A 16 11.83 20.58 -10.08
C GLY A 16 12.08 19.46 -9.07
N TYR A 17 11.35 19.42 -7.94
CA TYR A 17 11.43 18.30 -7.01
C TYR A 17 10.57 17.12 -7.47
N THR A 18 11.08 15.90 -7.26
CA THR A 18 10.29 14.68 -7.46
C THR A 18 9.45 14.38 -6.22
N THR A 19 8.13 14.34 -6.37
CA THR A 19 7.18 14.21 -5.25
C THR A 19 6.60 12.80 -5.12
N PHE A 20 6.63 12.28 -3.89
CA PHE A 20 6.07 10.97 -3.54
C PHE A 20 4.97 11.19 -2.51
N LEU A 21 3.72 10.96 -2.90
CA LEU A 21 2.57 11.07 -1.99
C LEU A 21 2.21 9.68 -1.45
N VAL A 22 2.24 9.52 -0.13
CA VAL A 22 1.73 8.31 0.54
C VAL A 22 0.44 8.65 1.28
N SER A 23 -0.61 7.89 1.00
CA SER A 23 -1.93 8.05 1.63
C SER A 23 -2.48 6.71 2.10
N ASN A 24 -3.31 6.73 3.15
CA ASN A 24 -4.07 5.57 3.61
C ASN A 24 -5.39 5.36 2.83
N GLY A 25 -5.63 6.13 1.76
CA GLY A 25 -6.80 5.95 0.88
C GLY A 25 -8.13 6.44 1.44
N THR A 26 -8.18 7.05 2.63
CA THR A 26 -9.45 7.41 3.28
C THR A 26 -10.11 8.69 2.72
N MET A 27 -9.39 9.45 1.89
CA MET A 27 -9.82 10.75 1.33
C MET A 27 -9.67 10.78 -0.21
N PRO A 28 -10.55 10.10 -0.95
CA PRO A 28 -10.44 9.98 -2.42
C PRO A 28 -10.44 11.35 -3.13
N ASP A 29 -11.24 12.32 -2.66
CA ASP A 29 -11.25 13.67 -3.24
C ASP A 29 -9.89 14.38 -3.15
N MET A 30 -9.15 14.16 -2.06
CA MET A 30 -7.81 14.73 -1.92
C MET A 30 -6.84 14.08 -2.91
N ILE A 31 -6.91 12.76 -3.07
CA ILE A 31 -6.08 11.99 -4.02
C ILE A 31 -6.40 12.40 -5.47
N ARG A 32 -7.67 12.66 -5.77
CA ARG A 32 -8.13 13.15 -7.08
C ARG A 32 -7.59 14.53 -7.41
N ARG A 33 -7.30 15.37 -6.41
CA ARG A 33 -6.72 16.72 -6.60
C ARG A 33 -5.18 16.73 -6.68
N CYS A 34 -4.49 15.80 -6.01
CA CYS A 34 -3.03 15.77 -6.00
C CYS A 34 -2.42 15.27 -7.32
N ARG A 35 -1.29 15.86 -7.73
CA ARG A 35 -0.52 15.48 -8.94
C ARG A 35 0.96 15.19 -8.62
N PRO A 36 1.26 14.20 -7.74
CA PRO A 36 2.65 13.85 -7.45
C PRO A 36 3.28 13.07 -8.60
N TYR A 37 4.62 12.97 -8.61
CA TYR A 37 5.32 12.06 -9.52
C TYR A 37 4.93 10.59 -9.27
N GLN A 38 4.80 10.19 -8.00
CA GLN A 38 4.43 8.84 -7.59
C GLN A 38 3.33 8.90 -6.53
N THR A 39 2.21 8.18 -6.76
CA THR A 39 1.10 8.05 -5.79
C THR A 39 1.14 6.68 -5.12
N TYR A 40 1.19 6.65 -3.79
CA TYR A 40 1.07 5.45 -2.98
C TYR A 40 -0.26 5.42 -2.23
N ILE A 41 -0.96 4.30 -2.30
CA ILE A 41 -2.05 3.96 -1.40
C ILE A 41 -1.64 2.76 -0.55
N SER A 42 -1.74 2.91 0.78
CA SER A 42 -1.57 1.82 1.72
C SER A 42 -2.80 0.92 1.73
N LEU A 43 -2.59 -0.40 1.57
CA LEU A 43 -3.64 -1.42 1.64
C LEU A 43 -3.19 -2.56 2.56
N ASP A 44 -3.41 -2.40 3.86
CA ASP A 44 -2.87 -3.32 4.87
C ASP A 44 -3.85 -4.44 5.26
N ALA A 45 -4.90 -4.69 4.49
CA ALA A 45 -5.90 -5.71 4.79
C ALA A 45 -6.49 -6.30 3.51
N PRO A 46 -6.79 -7.62 3.45
CA PRO A 46 -7.46 -8.25 2.32
C PRO A 46 -8.98 -8.03 2.32
N ASP A 47 -9.56 -7.64 3.45
CA ASP A 47 -11.00 -7.50 3.65
C ASP A 47 -11.34 -6.41 4.70
N ARG A 48 -12.63 -6.05 4.76
CA ARG A 48 -13.14 -4.99 5.65
C ARG A 48 -12.97 -5.34 7.14
N GLU A 49 -13.15 -6.59 7.55
CA GLU A 49 -13.02 -7.00 8.95
C GLU A 49 -11.57 -6.83 9.42
N THR A 50 -10.63 -7.33 8.62
CA THR A 50 -9.19 -7.18 8.87
C THR A 50 -8.78 -5.71 8.89
N TYR A 51 -9.33 -4.88 8.00
CA TYR A 51 -9.10 -3.43 8.00
C TYR A 51 -9.55 -2.77 9.31
N LEU A 52 -10.79 -3.03 9.74
CA LEU A 52 -11.33 -2.46 10.97
C LEU A 52 -10.52 -2.90 12.19
N ALA A 53 -10.11 -4.18 12.25
CA ALA A 53 -9.35 -4.72 13.37
C ALA A 53 -7.89 -4.24 13.40
N LEU A 54 -7.19 -4.29 12.26
CA LEU A 54 -5.76 -4.00 12.19
C LEU A 54 -5.49 -2.50 12.11
N CYS A 55 -6.14 -1.80 11.18
CA CYS A 55 -5.92 -0.37 10.96
C CYS A 55 -6.59 0.50 12.02
N ASN A 56 -7.61 -0.03 12.72
CA ASN A 56 -8.34 0.65 13.79
C ASN A 56 -8.71 2.10 13.41
N PRO A 57 -9.47 2.29 12.31
CA PRO A 57 -9.83 3.61 11.83
C PRO A 57 -10.86 4.28 12.76
N GLN A 58 -11.03 5.59 12.63
CA GLN A 58 -12.04 6.32 13.40
C GLN A 58 -13.48 5.98 12.98
N GLU A 59 -13.66 5.71 11.68
CA GLU A 59 -14.92 5.28 11.07
C GLU A 59 -14.60 4.21 10.02
N ASP A 60 -15.63 3.54 9.52
CA ASP A 60 -15.45 2.60 8.42
C ASP A 60 -15.23 3.37 7.09
N TYR A 61 -13.97 3.44 6.66
CA TYR A 61 -13.59 4.06 5.40
C TYR A 61 -13.30 3.05 4.28
N TRP A 62 -13.69 1.78 4.42
CA TRP A 62 -13.34 0.72 3.49
C TRP A 62 -13.73 1.06 2.03
N ASP A 63 -14.95 1.55 1.82
CA ASP A 63 -15.42 1.90 0.47
C ASP A 63 -14.65 3.08 -0.14
N ARG A 64 -14.22 4.04 0.70
CA ARG A 64 -13.39 5.17 0.26
C ARG A 64 -11.98 4.74 -0.14
N ILE A 65 -11.45 3.70 0.50
CA ILE A 65 -10.17 3.10 0.14
C ILE A 65 -10.28 2.47 -1.24
N HIS A 66 -11.35 1.72 -1.52
CA HIS A 66 -11.59 1.18 -2.86
C HIS A 66 -11.79 2.27 -3.92
N GLU A 67 -12.49 3.36 -3.60
CA GLU A 67 -12.57 4.52 -4.51
C GLU A 67 -11.16 5.07 -4.79
N SER A 68 -10.33 5.25 -3.76
CA SER A 68 -8.96 5.73 -3.90
C SER A 68 -8.07 4.79 -4.73
N LEU A 69 -8.22 3.47 -4.57
CA LEU A 69 -7.50 2.47 -5.36
C LEU A 69 -7.87 2.56 -6.85
N SER A 70 -9.14 2.80 -7.18
CA SER A 70 -9.58 2.94 -8.57
C SER A 70 -8.98 4.17 -9.30
N LEU A 71 -8.44 5.14 -8.55
CA LEU A 71 -7.78 6.32 -9.12
C LEU A 71 -6.33 6.05 -9.59
N LEU A 72 -5.79 4.87 -9.28
CA LEU A 72 -4.37 4.57 -9.47
C LEU A 72 -4.00 4.25 -10.92
N ALA A 73 -4.88 3.61 -11.68
CA ALA A 73 -4.61 3.21 -13.07
C ALA A 73 -4.30 4.38 -14.02
N ALA A 74 -4.80 5.58 -13.72
CA ALA A 74 -4.64 6.77 -14.57
C ALA A 74 -3.33 7.55 -14.33
N ARG A 75 -2.43 7.04 -13.48
CA ARG A 75 -1.21 7.75 -13.07
C ARG A 75 -0.11 6.77 -12.67
N ARG A 76 1.13 7.26 -12.58
CA ARG A 76 2.23 6.48 -12.00
C ARG A 76 1.94 6.24 -10.51
N SER A 77 1.79 4.99 -10.13
CA SER A 77 1.22 4.63 -8.84
C SER A 77 1.76 3.33 -8.26
N ALA A 78 1.63 3.18 -6.96
CA ALA A 78 1.88 1.95 -6.25
C ALA A 78 0.82 1.67 -5.19
N VAL A 79 0.48 0.40 -5.00
CA VAL A 79 -0.14 -0.06 -3.76
C VAL A 79 0.96 -0.58 -2.86
N ARG A 80 0.94 -0.19 -1.58
CA ARG A 80 1.91 -0.70 -0.59
C ARG A 80 1.20 -1.38 0.56
N THR A 81 1.58 -2.62 0.81
CA THR A 81 1.02 -3.46 1.86
C THR A 81 2.06 -3.69 2.93
N THR A 82 1.76 -3.29 4.15
CA THR A 82 2.59 -3.55 5.33
C THR A 82 2.17 -4.89 5.92
N LEU A 83 2.94 -5.93 5.64
CA LEU A 83 2.68 -7.28 6.11
C LEU A 83 3.05 -7.42 7.60
N VAL A 84 2.07 -7.75 8.42
CA VAL A 84 2.19 -7.99 9.86
C VAL A 84 1.89 -9.47 10.11
N LYS A 85 2.89 -10.18 10.62
CA LYS A 85 2.81 -11.63 10.85
C LYS A 85 1.69 -11.98 11.83
N GLY A 86 0.88 -12.97 11.47
CA GLY A 86 -0.29 -13.44 12.22
C GLY A 86 -1.44 -12.43 12.30
N LYS A 87 -1.50 -11.44 11.40
CA LYS A 87 -2.49 -10.36 11.43
C LYS A 87 -3.12 -10.05 10.09
N ASN A 88 -2.34 -10.01 9.01
CA ASN A 88 -2.84 -9.75 7.66
C ASN A 88 -2.07 -10.52 6.58
N ASP A 89 -1.31 -11.53 7.00
CA ASP A 89 -0.50 -12.46 6.20
C ASP A 89 -1.30 -13.69 5.77
N PHE A 90 -2.54 -13.46 5.33
CA PHE A 90 -3.46 -14.46 4.82
C PHE A 90 -4.25 -13.90 3.64
N ASP A 91 -5.03 -14.77 2.99
CA ASP A 91 -5.85 -14.45 1.81
C ASP A 91 -5.08 -13.72 0.68
N PRO A 92 -4.06 -14.36 0.10
CA PRO A 92 -3.32 -13.79 -1.02
C PRO A 92 -4.23 -13.49 -2.24
N ALA A 93 -5.32 -14.26 -2.41
CA ALA A 93 -6.28 -14.06 -3.49
C ALA A 93 -7.08 -12.76 -3.30
N GLY A 94 -7.50 -12.43 -2.07
CA GLY A 94 -8.17 -11.17 -1.75
C GLY A 94 -7.30 -9.95 -2.07
N TYR A 95 -6.02 -9.98 -1.67
CA TYR A 95 -5.06 -8.94 -2.06
C TYR A 95 -4.89 -8.84 -3.57
N ALA A 96 -4.68 -9.98 -4.24
CA ALA A 96 -4.49 -10.04 -5.69
C ALA A 96 -5.68 -9.42 -6.45
N ALA A 97 -6.91 -9.70 -6.04
CA ALA A 97 -8.11 -9.11 -6.63
C ALA A 97 -8.14 -7.58 -6.51
N MET A 98 -7.76 -7.04 -5.34
CA MET A 98 -7.70 -5.59 -5.14
C MET A 98 -6.54 -4.93 -5.91
N TYR A 99 -5.39 -5.58 -6.00
CA TYR A 99 -4.27 -5.09 -6.80
C TYR A 99 -4.62 -5.06 -8.29
N GLU A 100 -5.25 -6.10 -8.80
CA GLU A 100 -5.72 -6.18 -10.19
C GLU A 100 -6.74 -5.06 -10.48
N ALA A 101 -7.72 -4.89 -9.59
CA ALA A 101 -8.74 -3.84 -9.72
C ALA A 101 -8.17 -2.42 -9.63
N SER A 102 -7.09 -2.21 -8.86
CA SER A 102 -6.44 -0.89 -8.74
C SER A 102 -5.75 -0.42 -10.02
N GLY A 103 -5.28 -1.38 -10.83
CA GLY A 103 -4.46 -1.12 -12.02
C GLY A 103 -3.18 -0.33 -11.73
N ALA A 104 -2.66 -0.36 -10.50
CA ALA A 104 -1.44 0.34 -10.12
C ALA A 104 -0.22 -0.13 -10.94
N THR A 105 0.80 0.73 -11.05
CA THR A 105 2.03 0.36 -11.76
C THR A 105 2.87 -0.63 -10.96
N PHE A 106 2.98 -0.41 -9.65
CA PHE A 106 3.78 -1.21 -8.73
C PHE A 106 2.95 -1.74 -7.58
N ILE A 107 3.32 -2.90 -7.05
CA ILE A 107 2.89 -3.39 -5.75
C ILE A 107 4.12 -3.59 -4.89
N GLU A 108 4.11 -3.02 -3.69
CA GLU A 108 5.16 -3.23 -2.69
C GLU A 108 4.59 -4.03 -1.52
N VAL A 109 5.04 -5.27 -1.36
CA VAL A 109 4.76 -6.06 -0.15
C VAL A 109 5.93 -5.90 0.80
N LYS A 110 5.71 -5.23 1.92
CA LYS A 110 6.77 -4.86 2.87
C LYS A 110 6.47 -5.40 4.26
N GLY A 111 7.43 -6.09 4.86
CA GLY A 111 7.36 -6.51 6.25
C GLY A 111 7.25 -5.33 7.20
N TYR A 112 6.34 -5.44 8.16
CA TYR A 112 6.30 -4.61 9.34
C TYR A 112 7.67 -4.60 10.02
N MET A 113 8.06 -3.43 10.56
CA MET A 113 9.30 -3.26 11.32
C MET A 113 8.95 -2.75 12.72
N TYR A 114 9.54 -3.33 13.76
CA TYR A 114 9.25 -2.99 15.16
C TYR A 114 9.84 -1.62 15.58
N LEU A 115 9.21 -0.52 15.15
CA LEU A 115 9.68 0.86 15.31
C LEU A 115 8.56 1.82 15.72
N GLY A 116 8.88 2.87 16.48
CA GLY A 116 7.95 3.96 16.77
C GLY A 116 6.70 3.56 17.55
N ASN A 117 5.55 4.15 17.19
CA ASN A 117 4.29 4.00 17.95
C ASN A 117 3.65 2.60 17.84
N SER A 118 4.00 1.81 16.82
CA SER A 118 3.47 0.45 16.65
C SER A 118 3.88 -0.48 17.79
N ARG A 119 5.00 -0.20 18.47
CA ARG A 119 5.50 -0.96 19.63
C ARG A 119 4.52 -1.02 20.80
N LYS A 120 3.56 -0.08 20.86
CA LYS A 120 2.49 -0.07 21.88
C LYS A 120 1.36 -1.06 21.58
N ARG A 121 1.28 -1.57 20.35
CA ARG A 121 0.16 -2.39 19.84
C ARG A 121 0.59 -3.74 19.29
N LEU A 122 1.80 -3.83 18.72
CA LEU A 122 2.32 -5.01 18.04
C LEU A 122 3.62 -5.46 18.72
N SER A 123 3.77 -6.76 18.93
CA SER A 123 5.01 -7.34 19.45
C SER A 123 6.10 -7.37 18.37
N ARG A 124 7.33 -7.68 18.77
CA ARG A 124 8.43 -7.92 17.84
C ARG A 124 8.20 -9.18 16.99
N ASP A 125 7.49 -10.17 17.52
CA ASP A 125 7.20 -11.43 16.80
C ASP A 125 6.23 -11.24 15.64
N ALA A 126 5.50 -10.12 15.60
CA ALA A 126 4.68 -9.71 14.47
C ALA A 126 5.49 -9.17 13.28
N MET A 127 6.82 -9.05 13.42
CA MET A 127 7.75 -8.62 12.38
C MET A 127 8.10 -9.84 11.49
N PRO A 128 7.60 -9.95 10.25
CA PRO A 128 7.90 -11.09 9.40
C PRO A 128 9.35 -11.03 8.93
N GLU A 129 10.01 -12.17 8.80
CA GLU A 129 11.29 -12.30 8.11
C GLU A 129 11.13 -12.04 6.61
N HIS A 130 12.22 -11.67 5.93
CA HIS A 130 12.16 -11.34 4.50
C HIS A 130 11.64 -12.50 3.65
N GLU A 131 12.03 -13.74 3.99
CA GLU A 131 11.53 -14.94 3.31
C GLU A 131 10.01 -15.12 3.48
N GLU A 132 9.43 -14.71 4.62
CA GLU A 132 7.99 -14.75 4.85
C GLU A 132 7.27 -13.73 3.96
N VAL A 133 7.82 -12.52 3.85
CA VAL A 133 7.32 -11.48 2.93
C VAL A 133 7.37 -11.98 1.49
N ARG A 134 8.49 -12.59 1.09
CA ARG A 134 8.70 -13.12 -0.26
C ARG A 134 7.73 -14.24 -0.61
N ARG A 135 7.56 -15.23 0.27
CA ARG A 135 6.58 -16.32 0.05
C ARG A 135 5.16 -15.79 -0.08
N PHE A 136 4.81 -14.77 0.71
CA PHE A 136 3.48 -14.16 0.62
C PHE A 136 3.27 -13.40 -0.69
N ALA A 137 4.28 -12.65 -1.15
CA ALA A 137 4.26 -11.98 -2.45
C ALA A 137 4.15 -12.98 -3.62
N GLU A 138 4.84 -14.13 -3.56
CA GLU A 138 4.69 -15.21 -4.56
C GLU A 138 3.27 -15.78 -4.58
N ALA A 139 2.68 -16.01 -3.40
CA ALA A 139 1.30 -16.50 -3.32
C ALA A 139 0.32 -15.51 -3.95
N ILE A 140 0.48 -14.20 -3.71
CA ILE A 140 -0.32 -13.15 -4.36
C ILE A 140 -0.11 -13.15 -5.88
N ALA A 141 1.14 -13.24 -6.34
CA ALA A 141 1.48 -13.24 -7.76
C ALA A 141 0.82 -14.40 -8.50
N GLY A 142 0.62 -15.55 -7.84
CA GLY A 142 -0.14 -16.69 -8.40
C GLY A 142 -1.62 -16.41 -8.69
N HIS A 143 -2.16 -15.27 -8.25
CA HIS A 143 -3.57 -14.91 -8.38
C HIS A 143 -3.83 -13.61 -9.17
N CYS A 144 -2.81 -12.93 -9.71
CA CYS A 144 -2.98 -11.68 -10.49
C CYS A 144 -1.94 -11.54 -11.61
N SER A 145 -2.03 -10.45 -12.38
CA SER A 145 -1.11 -10.13 -13.48
C SER A 145 0.23 -9.50 -13.06
N TYR A 146 0.50 -9.41 -11.76
CA TYR A 146 1.73 -8.84 -11.23
C TYR A 146 2.77 -9.92 -10.97
N ARG A 147 4.02 -9.66 -11.36
CA ARG A 147 5.18 -10.53 -11.11
C ARG A 147 6.20 -9.84 -10.23
N ILE A 148 6.93 -10.61 -9.43
CA ILE A 148 8.06 -10.11 -8.66
C ILE A 148 9.17 -9.67 -9.63
N THR A 149 9.63 -8.42 -9.51
CA THR A 149 10.70 -7.86 -10.34
C THR A 149 11.96 -7.51 -9.56
N ASP A 150 11.83 -7.20 -8.26
CA ASP A 150 12.96 -6.88 -7.40
C ASP A 150 12.63 -7.12 -5.92
N GLU A 151 13.64 -7.15 -5.07
CA GLU A 151 13.50 -7.30 -3.62
C GLU A 151 14.66 -6.65 -2.85
N SER A 152 14.38 -6.21 -1.62
CA SER A 152 15.40 -5.71 -0.70
C SER A 152 15.30 -6.41 0.66
N PRO A 153 16.18 -7.39 0.94
CA PRO A 153 16.17 -8.13 2.20
C PRO A 153 16.38 -7.25 3.44
N ILE A 154 17.22 -6.22 3.32
CA ILE A 154 17.51 -5.27 4.41
C ILE A 154 16.24 -4.52 4.84
N SER A 155 15.40 -4.16 3.87
CA SER A 155 14.14 -3.44 4.10
C SER A 155 12.92 -4.36 4.21
N ARG A 156 13.12 -5.68 4.08
CA ARG A 156 12.09 -6.71 4.06
C ARG A 156 10.96 -6.39 3.08
N VAL A 157 11.30 -6.01 1.86
CA VAL A 157 10.33 -5.58 0.84
C VAL A 157 10.53 -6.33 -0.47
N VAL A 158 9.41 -6.65 -1.12
CA VAL A 158 9.33 -7.25 -2.44
C VAL A 158 8.55 -6.30 -3.34
N LEU A 159 9.12 -6.04 -4.52
CA LEU A 159 8.51 -5.24 -5.57
C LEU A 159 7.89 -6.16 -6.61
N MET A 160 6.65 -5.87 -6.98
CA MET A 160 5.96 -6.51 -8.08
C MET A 160 5.51 -5.47 -9.11
N GLU A 161 5.56 -5.83 -10.37
CA GLU A 161 5.15 -5.00 -11.50
C GLU A 161 4.16 -5.77 -12.38
N ARG A 162 3.25 -5.03 -13.01
CA ARG A 162 2.26 -5.61 -13.91
C ARG A 162 2.92 -6.05 -15.21
N GLU A 163 2.57 -7.22 -15.73
CA GLU A 163 2.94 -7.58 -17.09
C GLU A 163 2.18 -6.68 -18.09
N VAL A 164 2.92 -6.09 -19.03
CA VAL A 164 2.39 -5.25 -20.13
C VAL A 164 2.22 -6.10 -21.38
#